data_AF-A0ABC8M0K1-F1
#
_entry.id   AF-A0ABC8M0K1-F1
#
_cell.length_a   1.000
_cell.length_b   1.000
_cell.length_c   1.000
_cell.angle_alpha   90.00
_cell.angle_beta   90.00
_cell.angle_gamma   90.00
#
_symmetry.space_group_name_H-M   'P 1'
#
loop_
_entity.id
_entity.type
_entity.pdbx_description
1 polymer ?
#
loop_
_entity_poly.entity_id
_entity_poly.type
_entity_poly.pdbx_seq_one_letter_code
_entity_poly.pdbx_strand_id
1 'polypeptide(L)'
;MELRVEKALEGIYACCFRRGVIEEEDEQLLQVMLTAVFPSVERAEIERIIKEKAMRVVEGGEEENLMAEPKRLPKEAIQMQMKDLEFLQQQNIES
;
A
#
# COMPACT_ATOMS: atom_id res chain seq x y z
N MET A 1 16.63 -3.28 7.21
CA MET A 1 16.38 -2.92 5.80
C MET A 1 15.31 -3.81 5.19
N GLU A 2 15.27 -5.10 5.54
CA GLU A 2 14.20 -6.06 5.18
C GLU A 2 12.77 -5.53 5.40
N LEU A 3 12.48 -4.91 6.55
CA LEU A 3 11.16 -4.27 6.79
C LEU A 3 10.75 -3.27 5.69
N ARG A 4 11.72 -2.58 5.08
CA ARG A 4 11.44 -1.66 3.96
C ARG A 4 11.14 -2.40 2.66
N VAL A 5 11.71 -3.59 2.46
CA VAL A 5 11.39 -4.48 1.33
C VAL A 5 9.97 -4.99 1.48
N GLU A 6 9.60 -5.49 2.67
CA GLU A 6 8.23 -5.94 2.95
C GLU A 6 7.20 -4.82 2.71
N LYS A 7 7.46 -3.61 3.21
CA LYS A 7 6.56 -2.46 3.00
C LYS A 7 6.49 -2.02 1.55
N ALA A 8 7.59 -2.06 0.81
CA ALA A 8 7.58 -1.79 -0.63
C ALA A 8 6.73 -2.84 -1.37
N LEU A 9 6.90 -4.12 -1.03
CA LEU A 9 6.13 -5.22 -1.60
C LEU A 9 4.63 -5.11 -1.28
N GLU A 10 4.26 -4.73 -0.05
CA GLU A 10 2.86 -4.44 0.31
C GLU A 10 2.27 -3.32 -0.58
N GLY A 11 3.02 -2.24 -0.80
CA GLY A 11 2.58 -1.13 -1.65
C GLY A 11 2.43 -1.52 -3.12
N ILE A 12 3.39 -2.28 -3.65
CA ILE A 12 3.34 -2.82 -5.02
C ILE A 12 2.12 -3.75 -5.16
N TYR A 13 1.91 -4.65 -4.21
CA TYR A 13 0.78 -5.56 -4.21
C TYR A 13 -0.56 -4.80 -4.23
N ALA A 14 -0.74 -3.84 -3.32
CA ALA A 14 -1.96 -3.04 -3.26
C ALA A 14 -2.24 -2.24 -4.53
N CYS A 15 -1.19 -1.72 -5.19
CA CYS A 15 -1.31 -0.89 -6.40
C CYS A 15 -1.52 -1.71 -7.68
N CYS A 16 -0.73 -2.77 -7.87
CA CYS A 16 -0.62 -3.47 -9.15
C CYS A 16 -1.51 -4.70 -9.24
N PHE A 17 -1.75 -5.40 -8.12
CA PHE A 17 -2.35 -6.74 -8.17
C PHE A 17 -3.87 -6.71 -7.94
N ARG A 18 -4.43 -5.64 -7.36
CA ARG A 18 -5.89 -5.49 -7.12
C ARG A 18 -6.52 -6.74 -6.48
N ARG A 19 -5.83 -7.34 -5.49
CA ARG A 19 -6.20 -8.61 -4.83
C ARG A 19 -6.07 -9.89 -5.68
N GLY A 20 -5.41 -9.80 -6.82
CA GLY A 20 -4.99 -10.95 -7.61
C GLY A 20 -3.85 -11.71 -6.94
N VAL A 21 -3.63 -12.95 -7.38
CA VAL A 21 -2.47 -13.76 -6.99
C VAL A 21 -1.18 -13.16 -7.56
N ILE A 22 -0.05 -13.48 -6.93
CA ILE A 22 1.28 -13.20 -7.48
C ILE A 22 1.68 -14.44 -8.29
N GLU A 23 1.86 -14.29 -9.61
CA GLU A 23 2.28 -15.38 -10.49
C GLU A 23 3.81 -15.53 -10.51
N GLU A 24 4.33 -16.62 -11.10
CA GLU A 24 5.77 -16.90 -11.10
C GLU A 24 6.57 -15.79 -11.81
N GLU A 25 6.06 -15.28 -12.94
CA GLU A 25 6.67 -14.17 -13.67
C GLU A 25 6.71 -12.88 -12.83
N ASP A 26 5.69 -12.65 -12.01
CA ASP A 26 5.64 -11.52 -11.09
C ASP A 26 6.71 -11.66 -10.00
N GLU A 27 6.89 -12.86 -9.43
CA GLU A 27 7.94 -13.12 -8.45
C GLU A 27 9.33 -12.82 -9.02
N GLN A 28 9.58 -13.24 -10.26
CA GLN A 28 10.86 -12.99 -10.94
C GLN A 28 11.10 -11.48 -11.15
N LEU A 29 10.08 -10.74 -11.58
CA LEU A 29 10.17 -9.29 -11.77
C LEU A 29 10.38 -8.56 -10.43
N LEU A 30 9.61 -8.93 -9.41
CA LEU A 30 9.73 -8.38 -8.06
C LEU A 30 11.13 -8.63 -7.49
N GLN A 31 11.70 -9.82 -7.73
CA GLN A 31 13.06 -10.14 -7.31
C GLN A 31 14.08 -9.16 -7.92
N VAL A 32 13.99 -8.90 -9.23
CA VAL A 32 14.87 -7.96 -9.93
C VAL A 32 14.71 -6.55 -9.39
N MET A 33 13.48 -6.06 -9.30
CA MET A 33 13.17 -4.69 -8.86
C MET A 33 13.63 -4.46 -7.42
N LEU A 34 13.28 -5.35 -6.49
CA LEU A 34 13.58 -5.17 -5.08
C LEU A 34 15.07 -5.34 -4.79
N THR A 35 15.77 -6.25 -5.48
CA THR A 35 17.23 -6.36 -5.35
C THR A 35 17.93 -5.11 -5.83
N ALA A 36 17.45 -4.48 -6.92
CA ALA A 36 18.01 -3.24 -7.43
C ALA A 36 17.77 -2.04 -6.49
N VAL A 37 16.58 -1.95 -5.90
CA VAL A 37 16.21 -0.84 -4.99
C VAL A 37 16.82 -1.00 -3.59
N PHE A 38 17.02 -2.24 -3.14
CA PHE A 38 17.55 -2.57 -1.81
C PHE A 38 18.85 -3.38 -1.91
N PRO A 39 19.94 -2.81 -2.47
CA PRO A 39 21.18 -3.56 -2.74
C PRO A 39 21.91 -4.04 -1.47
N SER A 40 21.54 -3.53 -0.29
CA SER A 40 22.09 -3.93 1.00
C SER A 40 21.33 -5.09 1.66
N VAL A 41 20.28 -5.63 1.01
CA VAL A 41 19.54 -6.81 1.48
C VAL A 41 19.94 -7.99 0.61
N GLU A 42 20.17 -9.14 1.22
CA GLU A 42 20.57 -10.34 0.48
C GLU A 42 19.46 -10.79 -0.47
N ARG A 43 19.86 -11.24 -1.66
CA ARG A 43 18.93 -11.69 -2.70
C ARG A 43 18.00 -12.82 -2.19
N ALA A 44 18.55 -13.77 -1.43
CA ALA A 44 17.79 -14.88 -0.86
C ALA A 44 16.73 -14.43 0.15
N GLU A 45 17.00 -13.35 0.89
CA GLU A 45 16.07 -12.79 1.84
C GLU A 45 14.91 -12.07 1.14
N ILE A 46 15.21 -11.35 0.05
CA ILE A 46 14.17 -10.77 -0.82
C ILE A 46 13.29 -11.88 -1.42
N GLU A 47 13.89 -12.98 -1.88
CA GLU A 47 13.16 -14.13 -2.43
C GLU A 47 12.24 -14.76 -1.39
N ARG A 48 12.71 -14.93 -0.15
CA ARG A 48 11.90 -15.41 0.97
C ARG A 48 10.68 -14.51 1.21
N ILE A 49 10.89 -13.20 1.27
CA ILE A 49 9.83 -12.20 1.49
C ILE A 49 8.76 -12.27 0.38
N ILE A 50 9.18 -12.38 -0.88
CA ILE A 50 8.26 -12.49 -2.02
C ILE A 50 7.42 -13.77 -1.93
N LYS A 51 8.06 -14.92 -1.69
CA LYS A 51 7.35 -16.21 -1.57
C LYS A 51 6.38 -16.25 -0.40
N GLU A 52 6.80 -15.73 0.75
CA GLU A 52 5.92 -15.63 1.92
C GLU A 52 4.71 -14.72 1.67
N LYS A 53 4.88 -13.66 0.86
CA LYS A 53 3.77 -12.81 0.43
C LYS A 53 2.83 -13.56 -0.52
N ALA A 54 3.36 -14.18 -1.57
CA ALA A 54 2.58 -14.94 -2.54
C ALA A 54 1.75 -16.05 -1.85
N MET A 55 2.35 -16.77 -0.90
CA MET A 55 1.66 -17.78 -0.11
C MET A 55 0.52 -17.18 0.73
N ARG A 56 0.77 -16.09 1.48
CA ARG A 56 -0.24 -15.40 2.29
C ARG A 56 -1.42 -14.88 1.45
N VAL A 57 -1.15 -14.43 0.22
CA VAL A 57 -2.17 -13.99 -0.73
C VAL A 57 -3.06 -15.15 -1.16
N VAL A 58 -2.47 -16.30 -1.50
CA VAL A 58 -3.22 -17.51 -1.90
C VAL A 58 -4.08 -18.05 -0.75
N GLU A 59 -3.59 -17.98 0.48
CA GLU A 59 -4.32 -18.41 1.68
C GLU A 59 -5.47 -17.46 2.07
N GLY A 60 -5.63 -16.33 1.37
CA GLY A 60 -6.69 -15.34 1.65
C GLY A 60 -6.43 -14.48 2.88
N GLY A 61 -5.21 -14.50 3.45
CA GLY A 61 -4.86 -13.78 4.68
C GLY A 61 -4.67 -12.27 4.52
N GLU A 62 -4.73 -11.74 3.30
CA GLU A 62 -4.37 -10.36 2.99
C GLU A 62 -5.55 -9.40 2.80
N GLU A 63 -6.78 -9.90 2.78
CA GLU A 63 -7.96 -9.11 2.42
C GLU A 63 -8.32 -8.02 3.46
N GLU A 64 -7.90 -8.15 4.73
CA GLU A 64 -8.46 -7.32 5.81
C GLU A 64 -7.75 -5.98 6.02
N ASN A 65 -6.47 -5.83 5.67
CA ASN A 65 -5.67 -4.64 6.06
C ASN A 65 -5.26 -3.70 4.92
N LEU A 66 -5.14 -4.16 3.69
CA LEU A 66 -4.55 -3.36 2.59
C LEU A 66 -5.57 -2.47 1.86
N MET A 67 -6.86 -2.78 1.98
CA MET A 67 -7.95 -2.06 1.34
C MET A 67 -9.17 -1.92 2.26
N ALA A 68 -8.95 -1.70 3.56
CA ALA A 68 -10.00 -1.09 4.35
C ALA A 68 -10.33 0.25 3.67
N GLU A 69 -11.54 0.39 3.12
CA GLU A 69 -12.01 1.68 2.62
C GLU A 69 -11.65 2.74 3.67
N PRO A 70 -11.12 3.91 3.28
CA PRO A 70 -10.87 4.98 4.24
C PRO A 70 -12.14 5.13 5.08
N LYS A 71 -12.03 4.90 6.40
CA LYS A 71 -13.19 4.94 7.30
C LYS A 71 -13.98 6.20 6.95
N ARG A 72 -15.19 6.01 6.41
CA ARG A 72 -16.03 7.16 6.04
C ARG A 72 -16.18 8.01 7.29
N LEU A 73 -15.84 9.29 7.16
CA LEU A 73 -16.03 10.22 8.27
C LEU A 73 -17.52 10.22 8.65
N PRO A 74 -17.83 10.29 9.96
CA PRO A 74 -19.20 10.48 10.39
C PRO A 74 -19.77 11.78 9.80
N LYS A 75 -21.08 11.83 9.55
CA LYS A 75 -21.73 12.93 8.84
C LYS A 75 -21.45 14.29 9.50
N GLU A 76 -21.36 14.29 10.82
CA GLU A 76 -21.07 15.46 11.65
C GLU A 76 -19.67 16.02 11.35
N ALA A 77 -18.66 15.15 11.18
CA ALA A 77 -17.30 15.57 10.85
C ALA A 77 -17.21 16.13 9.43
N ILE A 78 -17.94 15.56 8.47
CA ILE A 78 -18.01 16.09 7.09
C ILE A 78 -18.64 17.49 7.10
N GLN A 79 -19.74 17.68 7.84
CA GLN A 79 -20.38 18.99 7.95
C GLN A 79 -19.49 20.05 8.60
N MET A 80 -18.70 19.67 9.61
CA MET A 80 -17.75 20.57 10.25
C MET A 80 -16.63 21.00 9.29
N GLN A 81 -16.09 20.05 8.51
CA GLN A 81 -15.09 20.36 7.48
C GLN A 81 -15.62 21.30 6.39
N MET A 82 -16.87 21.13 5.96
CA MET A 82 -17.48 22.04 4.97
C MET A 82 -17.58 23.47 5.50
N LYS A 83 -17.93 23.66 6.78
CA LYS A 83 -17.99 24.97 7.42
C LYS A 83 -16.61 25.63 7.53
N ASP A 84 -15.60 24.86 7.92
CA ASP A 84 -14.22 25.36 8.00
C ASP A 84 -13.74 25.80 6.61
N LEU A 85 -14.12 25.07 5.57
CA LEU A 85 -13.76 25.39 4.19
C LEU A 85 -14.47 26.66 3.69
N GLU A 86 -15.76 26.84 4.00
CA GLU A 86 -16.51 28.08 3.73
C GLU A 86 -15.88 29.29 4.42
N PHE A 87 -15.45 29.13 5.67
CA PHE A 87 -14.78 30.18 6.43
C PHE A 87 -13.43 30.60 5.79
N LEU A 88 -12.62 29.62 5.37
CA LEU A 88 -11.35 29.90 4.68
C LEU A 88 -11.54 30.56 3.31
N GLN A 89 -12.60 30.20 2.59
CA GLN A 89 -12.94 30.83 1.32
C GLN A 89 -13.36 32.29 1.50
N GLN A 90 -14.16 32.59 2.53
CA GLN A 90 -14.56 33.96 2.84
C GLN A 90 -13.35 34.84 3.18
N GLN A 91 -12.40 34.35 3.98
CA GLN A 91 -11.18 35.09 4.29
C GLN A 91 -10.28 35.37 3.08
N ASN A 92 -10.24 34.46 2.11
CA ASN A 92 -9.48 34.67 0.86
C ASN A 92 -10.16 35.65 -0.10
N ILE A 93 -11.48 35.86 0.00
CA ILE A 93 -12.24 36.80 -0.82
C ILE A 93 -12.18 38.22 -0.20
N GLU A 94 -11.97 38.32 1.11
CA GLU A 94 -11.91 39.59 1.86
C GLU A 94 -10.49 40.20 1.96
N SER A 95 -9.47 39.57 1.38
CA SER A 95 -8.08 40.07 1.30
C SER A 95 -7.71 40.59 -0.07
#